data_AF-A0A6L7YQQ6-F1
#
_entry.id   AF-A0A6L7YQQ6-F1
#
_cell.length_a   1.000
_cell.length_b   1.000
_cell.length_c   1.000
_cell.angle_alpha   90.00
_cell.angle_beta   90.00
_cell.angle_gamma   90.00
#
_symmetry.space_group_name_H-M   'P 1'
#
loop_
_entity.id
_entity.type
_entity.pdbx_description
1 polymer ?
#
loop_
_entity_poly.entity_id
_entity_poly.type
_entity_poly.pdbx_seq_one_letter_code
_entity_poly.pdbx_strand_id
1 'polypeptide(L)'
;MGLLELIGRAPWREAVTFRESWPHEYVVIKRDGQEELFAAICKRFCAGEGVAGRFFSRENKYLFVGDYKYWFMTPCAEIDLDKVSADKDDYVLNRALIYRDRRDF
;
A
#
# COMPACT_ATOMS: atom_id res chain seq x y z
N MET A 1 18.71 0.88 1.48
CA MET A 1 18.09 0.99 0.14
C MET A 1 17.15 2.18 0.13
N GLY A 2 17.00 2.91 -0.99
CA GLY A 2 16.03 4.02 -1.07
C GLY A 2 14.60 3.51 -1.22
N LEU A 3 13.59 4.29 -0.80
CA LEU A 3 12.17 3.90 -0.93
C LEU A 3 11.78 3.63 -2.39
N LEU A 4 12.22 4.48 -3.33
CA LEU A 4 11.93 4.29 -4.76
C LEU A 4 12.54 3.00 -5.32
N GLU A 5 13.71 2.61 -4.81
CA GLU A 5 14.38 1.38 -5.22
C GLU A 5 13.64 0.14 -4.69
N LEU A 6 13.20 0.18 -3.42
CA LEU A 6 12.32 -0.83 -2.83
C LEU A 6 11.03 -1.00 -3.65
N ILE A 7 10.37 0.12 -3.97
CA ILE A 7 9.15 0.13 -4.80
C ILE A 7 9.42 -0.46 -6.18
N GLY A 8 10.52 -0.09 -6.84
CA GLY A 8 10.84 -0.52 -8.20
C GLY A 8 11.15 -2.01 -8.33
N ARG A 9 11.62 -2.65 -7.25
CA ARG A 9 12.00 -4.07 -7.23
C ARG A 9 10.88 -5.01 -6.76
N ALA A 10 9.85 -4.46 -6.11
CA ALA A 10 8.78 -5.27 -5.55
C ALA A 10 7.95 -5.97 -6.66
N PRO A 11 7.50 -7.22 -6.44
CA PRO A 11 6.81 -8.02 -7.45
C PRO A 11 5.32 -7.68 -7.53
N TRP A 12 5.01 -6.46 -7.97
CA TRP A 12 3.64 -5.97 -8.12
C TRP A 12 2.80 -6.85 -9.03
N ARG A 13 1.60 -7.20 -8.57
CA ARG A 13 0.62 -7.97 -9.34
C ARG A 13 -0.65 -7.17 -9.53
N GLU A 14 -1.22 -7.25 -10.71
CA GLU A 14 -2.51 -6.63 -10.99
C GLU A 14 -3.64 -7.29 -10.18
N ALA A 15 -4.49 -6.49 -9.58
CA ALA A 15 -5.73 -6.94 -8.94
C ALA A 15 -6.82 -7.19 -10.01
N VAL A 16 -6.78 -8.38 -10.62
CA VAL A 16 -7.66 -8.76 -11.75
C VAL A 16 -9.15 -8.56 -11.46
N THR A 17 -9.58 -8.82 -10.21
CA THR A 17 -10.97 -8.65 -9.77
C THR A 17 -11.49 -7.22 -9.94
N PHE A 18 -10.61 -6.22 -9.88
CA PHE A 18 -10.97 -4.80 -9.94
C PHE A 18 -10.44 -4.10 -11.18
N ARG A 19 -9.96 -4.83 -12.19
CA ARG A 19 -9.36 -4.28 -13.41
C ARG A 19 -10.20 -3.18 -14.06
N GLU A 20 -11.50 -3.41 -14.19
CA GLU A 20 -12.42 -2.48 -14.89
C GLU A 20 -12.96 -1.37 -14.00
N SER A 21 -13.05 -1.61 -12.68
CA SER A 21 -13.74 -0.71 -11.75
C SER A 21 -12.78 0.11 -10.88
N TRP A 22 -11.63 -0.47 -10.52
CA TRP A 22 -10.60 0.16 -9.71
C TRP A 22 -9.23 -0.47 -9.98
N PRO A 23 -8.60 -0.17 -11.14
CA PRO A 23 -7.35 -0.80 -11.52
C PRO A 23 -6.23 -0.45 -10.54
N HIS A 24 -5.70 -1.45 -9.87
CA HIS A 24 -4.57 -1.33 -8.95
C HIS A 24 -3.68 -2.56 -8.99
N GLU A 25 -2.49 -2.42 -8.42
CA GLU A 25 -1.56 -3.50 -8.20
C GLU A 25 -1.34 -3.72 -6.71
N TYR A 26 -0.85 -4.89 -6.34
CA TYR A 26 -0.57 -5.23 -4.95
C TYR A 26 0.64 -6.14 -4.80
N VAL A 27 1.24 -6.07 -3.63
CA VAL A 27 2.21 -7.03 -3.10
C VAL A 27 1.71 -7.58 -1.78
N VAL A 28 2.12 -8.80 -1.47
CA VAL A 28 1.75 -9.55 -0.27
C VAL A 28 3.03 -9.69 0.54
N ILE A 29 3.12 -8.96 1.65
CA ILE A 29 4.40 -8.53 2.24
C ILE A 29 5.31 -9.71 2.59
N LYS A 30 4.82 -10.67 3.35
CA LYS A 30 5.62 -11.81 3.81
C LYS A 30 5.83 -12.84 2.70
N ARG A 31 4.79 -13.14 1.92
CA ARG A 31 4.88 -14.07 0.78
C ARG A 31 5.91 -13.62 -0.26
N ASP A 32 6.05 -12.31 -0.46
CA ASP A 32 6.92 -11.73 -1.48
C ASP A 32 8.26 -11.22 -0.95
N GLY A 33 8.53 -11.36 0.35
CA GLY A 33 9.76 -10.85 0.99
C GLY A 33 9.92 -9.33 0.87
N GLN A 34 8.83 -8.58 1.13
CA GLN A 34 8.77 -7.12 0.99
C GLN A 34 8.71 -6.39 2.33
N GLU A 35 9.25 -6.99 3.40
CA GLU A 35 9.24 -6.44 4.76
C GLU A 35 9.98 -5.09 4.84
N GLU A 36 11.08 -4.92 4.10
CA GLU A 36 11.80 -3.64 4.05
C GLU A 36 10.94 -2.53 3.41
N LEU A 37 10.23 -2.85 2.32
CA LEU A 37 9.32 -1.91 1.67
C LEU A 37 8.16 -1.56 2.60
N PHE A 38 7.60 -2.56 3.28
CA PHE A 38 6.56 -2.38 4.26
C PHE A 38 6.97 -1.42 5.37
N ALA A 39 8.11 -1.68 6.03
CA ALA A 39 8.63 -0.83 7.08
C ALA A 39 8.89 0.60 6.60
N ALA A 40 9.43 0.77 5.39
CA ALA A 40 9.69 2.08 4.80
C ALA A 40 8.39 2.87 4.54
N ILE A 41 7.32 2.22 4.08
CA ILE A 41 6.01 2.84 3.85
C ILE A 41 5.32 3.16 5.19
N CYS A 42 5.31 2.23 6.15
CA CYS A 42 4.74 2.46 7.49
C CYS A 42 5.42 3.64 8.19
N LYS A 43 6.75 3.76 8.09
CA LYS A 43 7.49 4.90 8.64
C LYS A 43 6.97 6.25 8.11
N ARG A 44 6.62 6.32 6.81
CA ARG A 44 6.06 7.53 6.17
C ARG A 44 4.65 7.84 6.70
N PHE A 45 3.80 6.83 6.84
CA PHE A 45 2.48 6.99 7.44
C PHE A 45 2.57 7.47 8.90
N CYS A 46 3.46 6.88 9.71
CA CYS A 46 3.69 7.28 11.10
C CYS A 46 4.28 8.70 11.22
N ALA A 47 5.02 9.16 10.22
CA ALA A 47 5.50 10.54 10.12
C ALA A 47 4.38 11.54 9.73
N GLY A 48 3.15 11.08 9.50
CA GLY A 48 2.02 11.93 9.14
C GLY A 48 1.93 12.28 7.66
N GLU A 49 2.71 11.63 6.79
CA GLU A 49 2.70 11.88 5.34
C GLU A 49 1.45 11.27 4.64
N GLY A 50 0.64 10.50 5.37
CA GLY A 50 -0.59 9.92 4.85
C GLY A 50 -1.74 10.92 4.78
N VAL A 51 -2.42 10.95 3.64
CA VAL A 51 -3.60 11.78 3.40
C VAL A 51 -4.87 10.93 3.52
N ALA A 52 -5.87 11.45 4.22
CA ALA A 52 -7.17 10.79 4.30
C ALA A 52 -7.88 10.84 2.93
N GLY A 53 -8.42 9.71 2.51
CA GLY A 53 -9.21 9.57 1.29
C GLY A 53 -10.27 8.49 1.48
N ARG A 54 -10.91 8.08 0.38
CA ARG A 54 -11.94 7.05 0.41
C ARG A 54 -11.61 5.87 -0.48
N PHE A 55 -11.72 4.67 0.09
CA PHE A 55 -11.81 3.43 -0.65
C PHE A 55 -13.28 2.98 -0.71
N PHE A 56 -13.96 3.24 -1.83
CA PHE A 56 -15.41 3.11 -2.00
C PHE A 56 -16.15 3.95 -0.95
N SER A 57 -16.86 3.31 -0.03
CA SER A 57 -17.58 3.96 1.06
C SER A 57 -16.78 4.01 2.38
N ARG A 58 -15.55 3.49 2.39
CA ARG A 58 -14.70 3.43 3.59
C ARG A 58 -13.63 4.51 3.57
N GLU A 59 -13.35 5.11 4.71
CA GLU A 59 -12.17 5.97 4.85
C GLU A 59 -10.90 5.12 4.81
N ASN A 60 -9.87 5.63 4.14
CA ASN A 60 -8.54 5.03 4.15
C ASN A 60 -7.46 6.12 4.11
N LYS A 61 -6.23 5.77 4.47
CA LYS A 61 -5.07 6.66 4.34
C LYS A 61 -4.24 6.25 3.14
N TYR A 62 -3.87 7.24 2.34
CA TYR A 62 -3.06 7.09 1.14
C TYR A 62 -1.74 7.82 1.30
N LEU A 63 -0.66 7.16 0.88
CA LEU A 63 0.65 7.78 0.74
C LEU A 63 0.91 8.03 -0.75
N PHE A 64 1.37 9.23 -1.09
CA PHE A 64 1.65 9.62 -2.48
C PHE A 64 3.17 9.65 -2.70
N VAL A 65 3.67 8.83 -3.63
CA VAL A 65 5.09 8.76 -3.96
C VAL A 65 5.23 8.67 -5.48
N GLY A 66 5.83 9.70 -6.09
CA GLY A 66 5.90 9.82 -7.54
C GLY A 66 4.51 9.84 -8.18
N ASP A 67 4.31 9.02 -9.20
CA ASP A 67 3.04 8.94 -9.94
C ASP A 67 2.01 7.99 -9.31
N TYR A 68 2.31 7.44 -8.14
CA TYR A 68 1.49 6.41 -7.49
C TYR A 68 0.98 6.86 -6.12
N LYS A 69 -0.23 6.40 -5.80
CA LYS A 69 -0.77 6.36 -4.45
C LYS A 69 -0.70 4.94 -3.89
N TYR A 70 -0.42 4.83 -2.60
CA TYR A 70 -0.21 3.57 -1.88
C TYR A 70 -1.14 3.48 -0.68
N TRP A 71 -1.69 2.31 -0.41
CA TRP A 71 -2.54 2.07 0.76
C TRP A 71 -2.48 0.62 1.21
N PHE A 72 -2.74 0.41 2.49
CA PHE A 72 -2.92 -0.91 3.08
C PHE A 72 -4.42 -1.27 3.10
N MET A 73 -4.72 -2.57 3.03
CA MET A 73 -6.08 -3.06 3.32
C MET A 73 -6.39 -3.03 4.83
N THR A 74 -5.35 -3.16 5.65
CA THR A 74 -5.42 -3.01 7.10
C THR A 74 -5.16 -1.55 7.48
N PRO A 75 -5.98 -0.91 8.31
CA PRO A 75 -5.71 0.43 8.79
C PRO A 75 -4.31 0.52 9.39
N CYS A 76 -3.54 1.56 9.03
CA CYS A 76 -2.14 1.67 9.49
C CYS A 76 -2.00 1.72 11.02
N ALA A 77 -3.04 2.17 11.74
CA ALA A 77 -3.07 2.16 13.20
C ALA A 77 -3.19 0.75 13.82
N GLU A 78 -3.62 -0.23 13.03
CA GLU A 78 -3.77 -1.64 13.42
C GLU A 78 -2.59 -2.50 12.92
N ILE A 79 -1.64 -1.90 12.20
CA ILE A 79 -0.44 -2.59 11.75
C ILE A 79 0.53 -2.72 12.91
N ASP A 80 0.87 -3.96 13.24
CA ASP A 80 1.87 -4.30 14.24
C ASP A 80 3.16 -4.71 13.52
N LEU A 81 4.10 -3.77 13.42
CA LEU A 81 5.38 -3.96 12.72
C LEU A 81 6.21 -5.10 13.33
N ASP A 82 6.07 -5.35 14.64
CA ASP A 82 6.83 -6.37 15.36
C ASP A 82 6.25 -7.77 15.15
N LYS A 83 5.01 -7.87 14.66
CA LYS A 83 4.31 -9.15 14.40
C LYS A 83 4.26 -9.56 12.93
N VAL A 84 4.77 -8.76 12.01
CA VAL A 84 4.85 -9.10 10.56
C VAL A 84 5.54 -10.46 10.36
N SER A 85 6.53 -10.78 11.20
CA SER A 85 7.25 -12.06 11.16
C SER A 85 6.51 -13.20 11.86
N ALA A 86 5.67 -12.92 12.86
CA ALA A 86 5.10 -13.90 13.78
C ALA A 86 3.69 -14.38 13.41
N ASP A 87 2.88 -13.53 12.76
CA ASP A 87 1.47 -13.84 12.53
C ASP A 87 1.19 -14.64 11.24
N LYS A 88 0.02 -15.28 11.19
CA LYS A 88 -0.46 -16.06 10.03
C LYS A 88 -1.05 -15.17 8.93
N ASP A 89 -1.44 -13.96 9.27
CA ASP A 89 -2.05 -13.01 8.33
C ASP A 89 -0.96 -12.19 7.63
N ASP A 90 -1.07 -12.10 6.31
CA ASP A 90 -0.11 -11.37 5.47
C ASP A 90 -0.69 -10.00 5.11
N TYR A 91 0.12 -8.94 5.28
CA TYR A 91 -0.29 -7.60 4.92
C TYR A 91 -0.28 -7.44 3.40
N VAL A 92 -1.24 -6.67 2.89
CA VAL A 92 -1.32 -6.32 1.48
C VAL A 92 -1.07 -4.83 1.31
N LEU A 93 -0.01 -4.50 0.58
CA LEU A 93 0.26 -3.14 0.13
C LEU A 93 -0.23 -3.00 -1.31
N ASN A 94 -1.16 -2.08 -1.52
CA ASN A 94 -1.68 -1.76 -2.83
C ASN A 94 -1.04 -0.49 -3.38
N ARG A 95 -1.04 -0.35 -4.71
CA ARG A 95 -0.72 0.88 -5.42
C ARG A 95 -1.61 1.12 -6.62
N ALA A 96 -1.83 2.37 -6.96
CA ALA A 96 -2.47 2.78 -8.21
C ALA A 96 -1.88 4.10 -8.71
N LEU A 97 -1.94 4.33 -10.03
CA LEU A 97 -1.56 5.59 -10.63
C LEU A 97 -2.51 6.71 -10.19
N ILE A 98 -1.98 7.87 -9.83
CA ILE A 98 -2.76 9.01 -9.31
C ILE A 98 -3.86 9.44 -10.28
N TYR A 99 -3.59 9.47 -11.58
CA TYR A 99 -4.54 9.93 -12.60
C TYR A 99 -5.61 8.89 -13.00
N ARG A 100 -5.49 7.63 -12.55
CA ARG A 100 -6.48 6.59 -12.86
C ARG A 100 -7.72 6.65 -11.97
N ASP A 101 -7.74 7.53 -10.98
CA ASP A 101 -8.84 7.60 -10.03
C ASP A 101 -9.42 9.01 -9.91
N ARG A 102 -10.42 9.31 -10.73
CA ARG A 102 -11.18 10.57 -10.65
C ARG A 102 -12.13 10.63 -9.44
N ARG A 103 -12.11 9.63 -8.56
CA ARG A 103 -13.02 9.48 -7.41
C ARG A 103 -12.36 9.77 -6.06
N ASP A 104 -11.11 10.23 -6.08
CA ASP A 104 -10.38 10.67 -4.89
C ASP A 104 -10.80 12.05 -4.37
N PHE A 105 -11.76 12.71 -5.04
CA PHE A 105 -12.30 14.03 -4.69
C PHE A 105 -13.83 14.00 -4.70
#